data_AF-A0A7C7NZH9-F1
#
_entry.id   AF-A0A7C7NZH9-F1
#
_cell.length_a   1.000
_cell.length_b   1.000
_cell.length_c   1.000
_cell.angle_alpha   90.00
_cell.angle_beta   90.00
_cell.angle_gamma   90.00
#
_symmetry.space_group_name_H-M   'P 1'
#
loop_
_entity.id
_entity.type
_entity.pdbx_description
1 polymer ?
#
loop_
_entity_poly.entity_id
_entity_poly.type
_entity_poly.pdbx_seq_one_letter_code
_entity_poly.pdbx_strand_id
1 'polypeptide(L)'
;GEEVTGIDDPNTPIDPNGNITDPLDIDTDGDGVNDGQEALENTDPNDPCSYNVASQDLATVEVNWNNADCDGDGVTNGQEIIDGTDPLDSCSYDSANQDITIVTYQWLGSDCDGDGVTNGEELDDNTDPLDPCSFNVNSQDDTMTSSEYDLLDCDGDGVINGVEIADGTNPLDSCDYLIMSQDLSIIVPEWNATDCDGDGVINGQEIIDGTDAQDPCDFLTESQDVSIISDEFASLDCDGDGVTNGDEAIDGTDPNDFCDYLASSQTVSTSEEFDNADCDGDSVSNVQEEIDGTDPQDPCSFDFNNQDLSLATEEWLALDCDGDGFLNGDEPADENDNGIPDYIETNNGDPDSPDNLDIFDIMTPNGDGLNDVFVIRGLEQYPNNTLKIYNRWGVKVYEVDGYGQDGKFFRGVSEGRVTINKDEKLPVGTYYYVLEYVNSAGKRVSKAGPLYINRK
;
A
#
# COMPACT_ATOMS: atom_id res chain seq x y z
N GLY A 1 58.89 38.55 40.98
CA GLY A 1 59.41 39.82 41.48
C GLY A 1 59.46 39.76 42.98
N GLU A 2 58.98 40.80 43.63
CA GLU A 2 58.71 40.86 45.07
C GLU A 2 57.91 39.64 45.55
N GLU A 3 56.98 39.18 44.70
CA GLU A 3 56.22 37.91 44.71
C GLU A 3 57.02 36.66 45.11
N VAL A 4 58.30 36.56 44.72
CA VAL A 4 59.13 35.37 45.00
C VAL A 4 59.85 35.46 46.34
N THR A 5 60.00 36.67 46.88
CA THR A 5 60.75 36.95 48.11
C THR A 5 59.88 37.31 49.31
N GLY A 6 58.62 37.73 49.09
CA GLY A 6 57.70 38.17 50.14
C GLY A 6 58.18 39.42 50.91
N ILE A 7 58.97 40.27 50.27
CA ILE A 7 59.54 41.49 50.86
C ILE A 7 59.14 42.68 49.99
N ASP A 8 58.26 43.53 50.54
CA ASP A 8 57.75 44.80 49.98
C ASP A 8 58.89 45.79 49.64
N ASP A 9 59.01 46.19 48.36
CA ASP A 9 59.80 47.36 47.94
C ASP A 9 58.85 48.53 47.59
N PRO A 10 58.77 49.57 48.44
CA PRO A 10 57.85 50.69 48.26
C PRO A 10 58.19 51.61 47.05
N ASN A 11 59.15 51.24 46.21
CA ASN A 11 59.52 51.94 44.98
C ASN A 11 59.02 51.27 43.69
N THR A 12 58.31 50.14 43.78
CA THR A 12 57.87 49.34 42.63
C THR A 12 56.35 49.12 42.68
N PRO A 13 55.53 50.08 42.22
CA PRO A 13 54.07 49.93 42.23
C PRO A 13 53.53 49.13 41.03
N ILE A 14 54.41 48.51 40.24
CA ILE A 14 54.09 47.92 38.93
C ILE A 14 54.95 46.66 38.76
N ASP A 15 54.35 45.48 38.96
CA ASP A 15 54.83 44.20 38.41
C ASP A 15 54.12 43.95 37.04
N PRO A 16 54.43 42.89 36.28
CA PRO A 16 54.91 43.00 34.90
C PRO A 16 53.85 43.25 33.83
N ASN A 17 52.61 43.61 34.14
CA ASN A 17 51.60 43.92 33.11
C ASN A 17 50.89 45.27 33.30
N GLY A 18 51.29 46.07 34.29
CA GLY A 18 50.66 47.37 34.56
C GLY A 18 49.46 47.30 35.51
N ASN A 19 49.19 46.12 36.08
CA ASN A 19 48.15 45.87 37.07
C ASN A 19 48.68 46.10 38.50
N ILE A 20 47.78 46.45 39.43
CA ILE A 20 48.12 46.74 40.83
C ILE A 20 47.70 45.54 41.68
N THR A 21 48.63 44.66 42.01
CA THR A 21 48.43 43.53 42.92
C THR A 21 48.87 43.90 44.36
N ASP A 22 48.42 43.15 45.38
CA ASP A 22 48.88 43.34 46.77
C ASP A 22 50.20 42.58 46.98
N PRO A 23 51.35 43.23 47.23
CA PRO A 23 52.64 42.54 47.40
C PRO A 23 52.74 41.57 48.59
N LEU A 24 51.70 41.52 49.45
CA LEU A 24 51.58 40.56 50.56
C LEU A 24 50.63 39.40 50.26
N ASP A 25 49.87 39.50 49.18
CA ASP A 25 49.16 38.40 48.58
C ASP A 25 50.05 37.80 47.50
N ILE A 26 50.03 36.48 47.33
CA ILE A 26 50.85 35.81 46.29
C ILE A 26 49.99 35.35 45.11
N ASP A 27 48.67 35.37 45.26
CA ASP A 27 47.64 34.97 44.30
C ASP A 27 46.45 35.92 44.51
N THR A 28 46.47 37.04 43.80
CA THR A 28 45.61 38.20 44.09
C THR A 28 44.13 37.95 43.77
N ASP A 29 43.82 37.14 42.76
CA ASP A 29 42.43 36.79 42.39
C ASP A 29 42.01 35.39 42.86
N GLY A 30 42.94 34.59 43.36
CA GLY A 30 42.67 33.31 44.02
C GLY A 30 42.41 32.18 43.04
N ASP A 31 42.91 32.26 41.81
CA ASP A 31 42.74 31.23 40.79
C ASP A 31 43.70 30.04 40.92
N GLY A 32 44.62 30.08 41.90
CA GLY A 32 45.60 29.04 42.16
C GLY A 32 46.89 29.18 41.34
N VAL A 33 47.05 30.26 40.59
CA VAL A 33 48.29 30.69 39.94
C VAL A 33 48.81 31.92 40.69
N ASN A 34 50.12 31.98 40.94
CA ASN A 34 50.68 33.18 41.59
C ASN A 34 50.87 34.32 40.59
N ASP A 35 50.73 35.57 41.04
CA ASP A 35 50.84 36.79 40.24
C ASP A 35 52.16 36.84 39.43
N GLY A 36 53.24 36.32 40.02
CA GLY A 36 54.55 36.24 39.39
C GLY A 36 54.62 35.27 38.21
N GLN A 37 53.86 34.16 38.26
CA GLN A 37 53.77 33.14 37.23
C GLN A 37 52.83 33.58 36.10
N GLU A 38 51.71 34.18 36.44
CA GLU A 38 50.77 34.78 35.49
C GLU A 38 51.43 35.86 34.63
N ALA A 39 52.27 36.67 35.26
CA ALA A 39 53.00 37.68 34.53
C ALA A 39 54.06 37.11 33.56
N LEU A 40 54.57 35.91 33.80
CA LEU A 40 55.42 35.20 32.83
C LEU A 40 54.59 34.65 31.67
N GLU A 41 53.31 34.34 31.91
CA GLU A 41 52.38 33.71 30.98
C GLU A 41 51.49 34.72 30.23
N ASN A 42 51.51 35.99 30.64
CA ASN A 42 50.67 37.08 30.15
C ASN A 42 49.18 36.90 30.43
N THR A 43 48.86 36.36 31.61
CA THR A 43 47.50 36.39 32.16
C THR A 43 47.33 37.57 33.12
N ASP A 44 46.09 37.86 33.54
CA ASP A 44 45.77 39.01 34.40
C ASP A 44 45.59 38.58 35.86
N PRO A 45 46.52 38.96 36.76
CA PRO A 45 46.50 38.57 38.18
C PRO A 45 45.42 39.25 39.03
N ASN A 46 44.38 39.80 38.41
CA ASN A 46 43.21 40.37 39.10
C ASN A 46 41.90 39.84 38.51
N ASP A 47 41.99 38.89 37.60
CA ASP A 47 40.85 38.29 36.91
C ASP A 47 40.92 36.78 37.12
N PRO A 48 40.09 36.20 38.00
CA PRO A 48 40.15 34.77 38.31
C PRO A 48 39.81 33.87 37.11
N CYS A 49 39.39 34.44 35.98
CA CYS A 49 39.17 33.72 34.72
C CYS A 49 40.34 33.86 33.73
N SER A 50 41.40 34.57 34.12
CA SER A 50 42.59 34.78 33.33
C SER A 50 43.74 33.94 33.89
N TYR A 51 43.77 32.66 33.55
CA TYR A 51 44.86 31.77 33.96
C TYR A 51 45.22 30.74 32.89
N ASN A 52 46.40 30.13 33.06
CA ASN A 52 46.78 28.95 32.30
C ASN A 52 46.49 27.70 33.13
N VAL A 53 45.59 26.84 32.64
CA VAL A 53 45.23 25.56 33.27
C VAL A 53 46.45 24.71 33.63
N ALA A 54 47.53 24.75 32.82
CA ALA A 54 48.74 23.96 33.10
C ALA A 54 49.56 24.45 34.31
N SER A 55 49.33 25.69 34.74
CA SER A 55 50.03 26.34 35.85
C SER A 55 49.17 26.47 37.11
N GLN A 56 47.88 26.13 37.00
CA GLN A 56 46.92 26.16 38.11
C GLN A 56 47.19 25.07 39.14
N ASP A 57 47.16 25.43 40.42
CA ASP A 57 47.05 24.48 41.53
C ASP A 57 45.64 24.52 42.15
N LEU A 58 44.79 23.55 41.75
CA LEU A 58 43.44 23.41 42.29
C LEU A 58 43.40 23.21 43.82
N ALA A 59 44.51 22.87 44.47
CA ALA A 59 44.56 22.77 45.93
C ALA A 59 44.63 24.15 46.63
N THR A 60 44.94 25.22 45.88
CA THR A 60 45.13 26.57 46.41
C THR A 60 44.09 27.58 45.95
N VAL A 61 43.14 27.20 45.07
CA VAL A 61 42.05 28.09 44.63
C VAL A 61 41.23 28.62 45.80
N GLU A 62 40.77 29.86 45.67
CA GLU A 62 40.03 30.57 46.69
C GLU A 62 38.56 30.83 46.32
N VAL A 63 37.82 31.50 47.20
CA VAL A 63 36.38 31.74 47.07
C VAL A 63 36.02 32.62 45.87
N ASN A 64 36.94 33.46 45.42
CA ASN A 64 36.73 34.34 44.26
C ASN A 64 36.65 33.51 42.98
N TRP A 65 37.64 32.64 42.75
CA TRP A 65 37.63 31.68 41.65
C TRP A 65 36.46 30.70 41.74
N ASN A 66 36.20 30.09 42.91
CA ASN A 66 35.12 29.11 43.05
C ASN A 66 33.72 29.68 42.74
N ASN A 67 33.50 30.99 42.93
CA ASN A 67 32.22 31.66 42.65
C ASN A 67 32.20 32.35 41.28
N ALA A 68 33.32 32.37 40.55
CA ALA A 68 33.35 32.87 39.18
C ALA A 68 32.65 31.86 38.25
N ASP A 69 32.21 32.37 37.11
CA ASP A 69 31.65 31.63 35.97
C ASP A 69 32.48 32.13 34.78
N CYS A 70 33.52 31.37 34.44
CA CYS A 70 34.62 31.89 33.62
C CYS A 70 34.40 31.73 32.13
N ASP A 71 33.61 30.76 31.70
CA ASP A 71 33.18 30.57 30.32
C ASP A 71 31.77 31.12 30.06
N GLY A 72 31.04 31.49 31.12
CA GLY A 72 29.77 32.19 31.02
C GLY A 72 28.60 31.29 30.69
N ASP A 73 28.68 30.00 31.01
CA ASP A 73 27.61 29.02 30.83
C ASP A 73 26.56 29.01 31.95
N GLY A 74 26.74 29.86 32.97
CA GLY A 74 25.84 29.99 34.11
C GLY A 74 26.06 28.98 35.23
N VAL A 75 27.14 28.20 35.17
CA VAL A 75 27.65 27.36 36.25
C VAL A 75 28.90 28.01 36.83
N THR A 76 29.08 27.91 38.15
CA THR A 76 30.29 28.45 38.78
C THR A 76 31.42 27.43 38.70
N ASN A 77 32.68 27.88 38.56
CA ASN A 77 33.87 27.02 38.54
C ASN A 77 33.89 26.00 39.68
N GLY A 78 33.50 26.40 40.90
CA GLY A 78 33.48 25.51 42.05
C GLY A 78 32.44 24.38 41.94
N GLN A 79 31.33 24.62 41.24
CA GLN A 79 30.29 23.63 40.95
C GLN A 79 30.73 22.71 39.81
N GLU A 80 31.38 23.23 38.78
CA GLU A 80 31.94 22.44 37.69
C GLU A 80 33.02 21.46 38.16
N ILE A 81 33.87 21.85 39.13
CA ILE A 81 34.81 20.92 39.76
C ILE A 81 34.10 19.77 40.50
N ILE A 82 32.90 20.01 41.04
CA ILE A 82 32.09 18.97 41.68
C ILE A 82 31.49 18.04 40.63
N ASP A 83 31.03 18.60 39.51
CA ASP A 83 30.35 17.87 38.43
C ASP A 83 31.36 17.17 37.49
N GLY A 84 32.62 17.61 37.51
CA GLY A 84 33.70 17.09 36.67
C GLY A 84 33.71 17.71 35.27
N THR A 85 33.17 18.92 35.12
CA THR A 85 33.17 19.70 33.88
C THR A 85 34.32 20.74 33.87
N ASP A 86 34.54 21.42 32.75
CA ASP A 86 35.71 22.31 32.52
C ASP A 86 35.34 23.81 32.63
N PRO A 87 35.82 24.53 33.66
CA PRO A 87 35.48 25.94 33.92
C PRO A 87 35.85 26.98 32.87
N LEU A 88 36.44 26.58 31.75
CA LEU A 88 36.83 27.45 30.65
C LEU A 88 36.20 27.02 29.32
N ASP A 89 35.33 26.02 29.32
CA ASP A 89 34.64 25.51 28.14
C ASP A 89 33.14 25.60 28.33
N SER A 90 32.53 26.60 27.67
CA SER A 90 31.10 26.89 27.78
C SER A 90 30.17 25.74 27.37
N CYS A 91 30.71 24.70 26.71
CA CYS A 91 29.96 23.50 26.32
C CYS A 91 30.20 22.33 27.28
N SER A 92 30.98 22.53 28.34
CA SER A 92 31.27 21.57 29.38
C SER A 92 30.51 21.94 30.65
N TYR A 93 29.25 21.51 30.76
CA TYR A 93 28.46 21.73 31.97
C TYR A 93 27.45 20.63 32.25
N ASP A 94 27.00 20.55 33.50
CA ASP A 94 25.82 19.77 33.89
C ASP A 94 24.59 20.68 33.84
N SER A 95 23.69 20.44 32.89
CA SER A 95 22.46 21.21 32.71
C SER A 95 21.55 21.23 33.95
N ALA A 96 21.70 20.27 34.88
CA ALA A 96 20.96 20.27 36.14
C ALA A 96 21.41 21.36 37.13
N ASN A 97 22.64 21.87 37.00
CA ASN A 97 23.22 22.90 37.88
C ASN A 97 23.35 24.28 37.23
N GLN A 98 22.97 24.39 35.95
CA GLN A 98 22.99 25.64 35.19
C GLN A 98 21.96 26.66 35.70
N ASP A 99 22.38 27.93 35.82
CA ASP A 99 21.46 29.07 35.96
C ASP A 99 21.35 29.83 34.64
N ILE A 100 20.31 29.49 33.87
CA ILE A 100 20.04 30.10 32.57
C ILE A 100 19.84 31.61 32.61
N THR A 101 19.60 32.20 33.79
CA THR A 101 19.35 33.65 33.91
C THR A 101 20.62 34.49 33.91
N ILE A 102 21.79 33.86 34.01
CA ILE A 102 23.09 34.52 34.08
C ILE A 102 24.05 34.15 32.96
N VAL A 103 23.64 33.26 32.04
CA VAL A 103 24.46 32.88 30.87
C VAL A 103 24.85 34.09 30.03
N THR A 104 26.02 33.99 29.40
CA THR A 104 26.58 35.07 28.60
C THR A 104 26.13 35.00 27.15
N TYR A 105 26.37 36.09 26.41
CA TYR A 105 26.17 36.11 24.96
C TYR A 105 27.13 35.18 24.20
N GLN A 106 28.22 34.75 24.83
CA GLN A 106 29.17 33.81 24.24
C GLN A 106 28.54 32.43 24.23
N TRP A 107 28.08 31.95 25.39
CA TRP A 107 27.33 30.71 25.50
C TRP A 107 26.09 30.69 24.60
N LEU A 108 25.29 31.78 24.59
CA LEU A 108 24.09 31.86 23.73
C LEU A 108 24.38 31.77 22.22
N GLY A 109 25.61 32.10 21.79
CA GLY A 109 26.02 32.03 20.40
C GLY A 109 26.94 30.86 20.08
N SER A 110 27.21 30.00 21.07
CA SER A 110 27.87 28.71 20.87
C SER A 110 26.86 27.70 20.32
N ASP A 111 27.38 26.67 19.68
CA ASP A 111 26.69 25.47 19.22
C ASP A 111 27.45 24.33 19.87
N CYS A 112 26.90 23.81 20.97
CA CYS A 112 27.65 22.97 21.90
C CYS A 112 27.63 21.49 21.57
N ASP A 113 26.60 21.02 20.88
CA ASP A 113 26.49 19.65 20.37
C ASP A 113 26.82 19.53 18.88
N GLY A 114 26.96 20.67 18.19
CA GLY A 114 27.47 20.76 16.83
C GLY A 114 26.41 20.41 15.79
N ASP A 115 25.13 20.56 16.09
CA ASP A 115 24.03 20.32 15.16
C ASP A 115 23.75 21.51 14.21
N GLY A 116 24.48 22.61 14.36
CA GLY A 116 24.34 23.81 13.54
C GLY A 116 23.26 24.78 14.04
N VAL A 117 22.67 24.54 15.22
CA VAL A 117 21.78 25.45 15.94
C VAL A 117 22.54 26.04 17.14
N THR A 118 22.34 27.33 17.42
CA THR A 118 22.97 27.93 18.59
C THR A 118 22.19 27.64 19.86
N ASN A 119 22.88 27.54 21.01
CA ASN A 119 22.25 27.35 22.32
C ASN A 119 21.13 28.36 22.58
N GLY A 120 21.27 29.60 22.09
CA GLY A 120 20.25 30.64 22.20
C GLY A 120 18.99 30.38 21.37
N GLU A 121 19.13 29.81 20.17
CA GLU A 121 18.00 29.41 19.32
C GLU A 121 17.28 28.19 19.91
N GLU A 122 18.03 27.23 20.44
CA GLU A 122 17.48 26.06 21.11
C GLU A 122 16.68 26.41 22.36
N LEU A 123 17.14 27.38 23.15
CA LEU A 123 16.33 27.91 24.26
C LEU A 123 15.01 28.52 23.80
N ASP A 124 15.00 29.21 22.67
CA ASP A 124 13.78 29.77 22.09
C ASP A 124 12.83 28.67 21.59
N ASP A 125 13.40 27.57 21.04
CA ASP A 125 12.67 26.42 20.53
C ASP A 125 12.33 25.35 21.60
N ASN A 126 12.89 25.46 22.80
CA ASN A 126 12.80 24.49 23.91
C ASN A 126 13.43 23.13 23.57
N THR A 127 14.57 23.15 22.90
CA THR A 127 15.41 21.99 22.65
C THR A 127 16.66 22.00 23.55
N ASP A 128 17.50 20.96 23.51
CA ASP A 128 18.57 20.73 24.49
C ASP A 128 19.97 21.00 23.90
N PRO A 129 20.67 22.08 24.33
CA PRO A 129 21.96 22.49 23.76
C PRO A 129 23.16 21.55 23.92
N LEU A 130 22.95 20.35 24.45
CA LEU A 130 23.96 19.31 24.60
C LEU A 130 23.53 18.00 23.92
N ASP A 131 22.36 17.95 23.29
CA ASP A 131 21.83 16.78 22.61
C ASP A 131 21.68 17.07 21.11
N PRO A 132 22.60 16.60 20.26
CA PRO A 132 22.62 16.92 18.83
C PRO A 132 21.42 16.36 18.03
N CYS A 133 20.58 15.55 18.67
CA CYS A 133 19.31 15.06 18.10
C CYS A 133 18.10 15.80 18.69
N SER A 134 18.32 16.85 19.47
CA SER A 134 17.31 17.71 20.07
C SER A 134 17.40 19.10 19.46
N PHE A 135 16.79 19.27 18.29
CA PHE A 135 16.74 20.58 17.64
C PHE A 135 15.49 20.79 16.79
N ASN A 136 15.32 22.02 16.33
CA ASN A 136 14.31 22.36 15.34
C ASN A 136 14.97 22.51 13.98
N VAL A 137 14.61 21.63 13.04
CA VAL A 137 15.12 21.62 11.66
C VAL A 137 14.98 22.96 10.93
N ASN A 138 14.04 23.82 11.33
CA ASN A 138 13.87 25.14 10.71
C ASN A 138 14.88 26.19 11.21
N SER A 139 15.54 25.91 12.33
CA SER A 139 16.54 26.77 12.97
C SER A 139 17.97 26.35 12.63
N GLN A 140 18.15 25.16 12.04
CA GLN A 140 19.44 24.60 11.65
C GLN A 140 20.12 25.39 10.52
N ASP A 141 21.43 25.59 10.66
CA ASP A 141 22.33 25.98 9.58
C ASP A 141 23.20 24.79 9.16
N ASP A 142 22.79 24.09 8.10
CA ASP A 142 23.49 22.93 7.51
C ASP A 142 24.97 23.20 7.16
N THR A 143 25.38 24.47 7.05
CA THR A 143 26.78 24.81 6.76
C THR A 143 27.67 24.88 8.00
N MET A 144 27.07 24.76 9.18
CA MET A 144 27.71 24.89 10.48
C MET A 144 27.74 23.59 11.29
N THR A 145 27.17 22.49 10.78
CA THR A 145 27.20 21.19 11.47
C THR A 145 28.62 20.66 11.69
N SER A 146 28.77 19.89 12.76
CA SER A 146 30.01 19.22 13.13
C SER A 146 30.13 17.84 12.47
N SER A 147 31.36 17.33 12.38
CA SER A 147 31.60 15.97 11.89
C SER A 147 31.05 14.88 12.81
N GLU A 148 30.88 15.19 14.08
CA GLU A 148 30.31 14.32 15.10
C GLU A 148 28.81 14.18 14.88
N TYR A 149 28.10 15.29 14.66
CA TYR A 149 26.69 15.32 14.26
C TYR A 149 26.46 14.56 12.95
N ASP A 150 27.27 14.81 11.92
CA ASP A 150 27.10 14.19 10.59
C ASP A 150 27.15 12.64 10.61
N LEU A 151 27.75 12.04 11.66
CA LEU A 151 27.89 10.60 11.84
C LEU A 151 26.78 9.99 12.71
N LEU A 152 25.93 10.80 13.32
CA LEU A 152 24.76 10.34 14.05
C LEU A 152 23.65 9.94 13.07
N ASP A 153 22.73 9.16 13.60
CA ASP A 153 21.48 8.73 12.97
C ASP A 153 20.43 9.03 14.06
N CYS A 154 19.86 10.23 13.99
CA CYS A 154 19.10 10.80 15.09
C CYS A 154 17.69 10.22 15.22
N ASP A 155 17.07 9.83 14.10
CA ASP A 155 15.75 9.22 14.07
C ASP A 155 15.78 7.68 13.99
N GLY A 156 16.96 7.10 13.73
CA GLY A 156 17.21 5.67 13.74
C GLY A 156 16.74 4.94 12.49
N ASP A 157 16.51 5.65 11.40
CA ASP A 157 16.05 5.11 10.12
C ASP A 157 17.17 4.39 9.33
N GLY A 158 18.41 4.47 9.83
CA GLY A 158 19.59 3.87 9.23
C GLY A 158 20.28 4.73 8.16
N VAL A 159 19.92 5.99 8.05
CA VAL A 159 20.63 7.04 7.32
C VAL A 159 21.28 7.97 8.34
N ILE A 160 22.52 8.39 8.08
CA ILE A 160 23.21 9.32 8.99
C ILE A 160 22.86 10.76 8.62
N ASN A 161 22.80 11.65 9.60
CA ASN A 161 22.39 13.05 9.45
C ASN A 161 23.12 13.76 8.30
N GLY A 162 24.42 13.55 8.15
CA GLY A 162 25.21 14.18 7.09
C GLY A 162 24.86 13.69 5.67
N VAL A 163 24.32 12.48 5.54
CA VAL A 163 23.78 11.95 4.28
C VAL A 163 22.40 12.54 4.02
N GLU A 164 21.56 12.64 5.03
CA GLU A 164 20.22 13.23 4.90
C GLU A 164 20.27 14.70 4.49
N ILE A 165 21.14 15.50 5.10
CA ILE A 165 21.39 16.88 4.68
C ILE A 165 21.82 16.94 3.20
N ALA A 166 22.65 15.99 2.76
CA ALA A 166 23.11 15.95 1.38
C ALA A 166 21.99 15.54 0.39
N ASP A 167 21.09 14.67 0.84
CA ASP A 167 19.94 14.17 0.08
C ASP A 167 18.72 15.11 0.16
N GLY A 168 18.71 16.03 1.13
CA GLY A 168 17.63 16.98 1.40
C GLY A 168 16.46 16.38 2.17
N THR A 169 16.72 15.35 2.97
CA THR A 169 15.76 14.68 3.87
C THR A 169 15.96 15.15 5.31
N ASN A 170 15.11 14.71 6.24
CA ASN A 170 15.02 15.28 7.59
C ASN A 170 15.60 14.34 8.67
N PRO A 171 16.72 14.72 9.33
CA PRO A 171 17.39 13.89 10.35
C PRO A 171 16.60 13.55 11.61
N LEU A 172 15.40 14.12 11.78
CA LEU A 172 14.52 13.90 12.92
C LEU A 172 13.21 13.21 12.53
N ASP A 173 13.01 12.85 11.26
CA ASP A 173 11.80 12.21 10.76
C ASP A 173 12.14 10.88 10.09
N SER A 174 11.90 9.80 10.84
CA SER A 174 12.28 8.44 10.46
C SER A 174 11.62 7.90 9.18
N CYS A 175 10.67 8.66 8.61
CA CYS A 175 9.99 8.34 7.35
C CYS A 175 10.42 9.25 6.19
N ASP A 176 11.24 10.27 6.43
CA ASP A 176 11.79 11.16 5.42
C ASP A 176 13.24 10.77 5.15
N TYR A 177 13.43 9.81 4.23
CA TYR A 177 14.75 9.35 3.83
C TYR A 177 14.78 8.87 2.38
N LEU A 178 15.96 8.61 1.82
CA LEU A 178 16.06 7.93 0.53
C LEU A 178 16.41 6.45 0.74
N ILE A 179 15.57 5.55 0.24
CA ILE A 179 15.77 4.08 0.33
C ILE A 179 17.17 3.65 -0.12
N MET A 180 17.72 4.31 -1.15
CA MET A 180 19.05 3.99 -1.68
C MET A 180 20.22 4.40 -0.78
N SER A 181 19.98 5.28 0.19
CA SER A 181 20.94 5.78 1.17
C SER A 181 20.88 5.01 2.49
N GLN A 182 19.83 4.23 2.72
CA GLN A 182 19.58 3.47 3.95
C GLN A 182 20.58 2.32 4.17
N ASP A 183 21.09 2.21 5.40
CA ASP A 183 21.83 1.05 5.89
C ASP A 183 20.99 0.25 6.92
N LEU A 184 20.35 -0.81 6.45
CA LEU A 184 19.56 -1.74 7.26
C LEU A 184 20.32 -2.40 8.43
N SER A 185 21.65 -2.25 8.52
CA SER A 185 22.44 -2.79 9.64
C SER A 185 22.46 -1.89 10.88
N ILE A 186 22.03 -0.63 10.75
CA ILE A 186 22.04 0.36 11.83
C ILE A 186 20.65 0.87 12.24
N ILE A 187 19.58 0.47 11.53
CA ILE A 187 18.19 0.80 11.90
C ILE A 187 17.83 0.41 13.34
N VAL A 188 16.92 1.17 13.95
CA VAL A 188 16.47 0.95 15.32
C VAL A 188 15.11 0.22 15.40
N PRO A 189 14.78 -0.43 16.52
CA PRO A 189 13.47 -1.06 16.71
C PRO A 189 12.27 -0.11 16.60
N GLU A 190 12.47 1.17 16.92
CA GLU A 190 11.46 2.22 16.80
C GLU A 190 11.04 2.42 15.34
N TRP A 191 12.00 2.60 14.42
CA TRP A 191 11.73 2.67 12.97
C TRP A 191 11.02 1.41 12.46
N ASN A 192 11.44 0.21 12.89
CA ASN A 192 10.80 -1.05 12.47
C ASN A 192 9.31 -1.16 12.87
N ALA A 193 8.88 -0.40 13.88
CA ALA A 193 7.51 -0.40 14.38
C ALA A 193 6.67 0.76 13.84
N THR A 194 7.28 1.66 13.06
CA THR A 194 6.61 2.71 12.30
C THR A 194 5.99 2.12 11.04
N ASP A 195 4.99 2.80 10.51
CA ASP A 195 4.31 2.57 9.23
C ASP A 195 4.44 3.91 8.50
N CYS A 196 5.43 4.00 7.61
CA CYS A 196 5.89 5.28 7.08
C CYS A 196 5.05 5.81 5.92
N ASP A 197 4.53 4.93 5.08
CA ASP A 197 3.64 5.28 3.97
C ASP A 197 2.15 5.21 4.35
N GLY A 198 1.84 4.67 5.53
CA GLY A 198 0.51 4.64 6.11
C GLY A 198 -0.39 3.58 5.48
N ASP A 199 0.17 2.57 4.83
CA ASP A 199 -0.56 1.46 4.21
C ASP A 199 -1.06 0.43 5.24
N GLY A 200 -0.67 0.55 6.52
CA GLY A 200 -1.04 -0.36 7.60
C GLY A 200 -0.11 -1.56 7.76
N VAL A 201 1.01 -1.59 7.05
CA VAL A 201 2.13 -2.52 7.22
C VAL A 201 3.27 -1.75 7.88
N ILE A 202 3.88 -2.33 8.91
CA ILE A 202 5.03 -1.68 9.56
C ILE A 202 6.30 -1.93 8.76
N ASN A 203 7.22 -0.96 8.76
CA ASN A 203 8.48 -1.01 8.00
C ASN A 203 9.26 -2.32 8.21
N GLY A 204 9.28 -2.82 9.45
CA GLY A 204 9.97 -4.07 9.78
C GLY A 204 9.33 -5.32 9.14
N GLN A 205 8.03 -5.29 8.88
CA GLN A 205 7.30 -6.34 8.16
C GLN A 205 7.52 -6.22 6.65
N GLU A 206 7.59 -5.01 6.11
CA GLU A 206 7.90 -4.78 4.70
C GLU A 206 9.29 -5.24 4.29
N ILE A 207 10.30 -5.08 5.17
CA ILE A 207 11.62 -5.68 4.95
C ILE A 207 11.54 -7.21 4.80
N ILE A 208 10.64 -7.86 5.55
CA ILE A 208 10.45 -9.31 5.50
C ILE A 208 9.76 -9.70 4.19
N ASP A 209 8.80 -8.92 3.77
CA ASP A 209 7.96 -9.16 2.58
C ASP A 209 8.68 -8.75 1.28
N GLY A 210 9.69 -7.88 1.39
CA GLY A 210 10.45 -7.34 0.27
C GLY A 210 9.73 -6.21 -0.45
N THR A 211 8.89 -5.47 0.28
CA THR A 211 8.13 -4.30 -0.17
C THR A 211 8.78 -3.01 0.34
N ASP A 212 8.27 -1.85 -0.07
CA ASP A 212 8.89 -0.54 0.10
C ASP A 212 8.15 0.36 1.09
N ALA A 213 8.73 0.58 2.26
CA ALA A 213 8.17 1.38 3.36
C ALA A 213 7.92 2.87 3.08
N GLN A 214 8.18 3.32 1.85
CA GLN A 214 7.83 4.67 1.40
C GLN A 214 6.84 4.69 0.22
N ASP A 215 6.46 3.52 -0.31
CA ASP A 215 5.52 3.41 -1.42
C ASP A 215 4.22 2.75 -0.92
N PRO A 216 3.17 3.54 -0.64
CA PRO A 216 1.92 3.04 -0.08
C PRO A 216 1.17 2.04 -0.98
N CYS A 217 1.61 1.86 -2.23
CA CYS A 217 1.05 0.89 -3.16
C CYS A 217 1.96 -0.33 -3.37
N ASP A 218 3.12 -0.41 -2.72
CA ASP A 218 3.98 -1.59 -2.72
C ASP A 218 3.83 -2.33 -1.39
N PHE A 219 2.83 -3.21 -1.30
CA PHE A 219 2.60 -3.99 -0.08
C PHE A 219 1.96 -5.35 -0.35
N LEU A 220 1.97 -6.23 0.66
CA LEU A 220 1.23 -7.49 0.61
C LEU A 220 -0.07 -7.38 1.41
N THR A 221 -1.21 -7.59 0.76
CA THR A 221 -2.53 -7.50 1.41
C THR A 221 -2.71 -8.46 2.60
N GLU A 222 -1.99 -9.57 2.62
CA GLU A 222 -1.98 -10.52 3.75
C GLU A 222 -1.23 -10.04 5.01
N SER A 223 -0.36 -9.04 4.87
CA SER A 223 0.42 -8.43 5.96
C SER A 223 -0.23 -7.16 6.52
N GLN A 224 -1.20 -6.59 5.80
CA GLN A 224 -1.85 -5.32 6.12
C GLN A 224 -2.74 -5.39 7.38
N ASP A 225 -2.64 -4.38 8.25
CA ASP A 225 -3.64 -4.10 9.27
C ASP A 225 -4.55 -2.94 8.84
N VAL A 226 -5.66 -3.27 8.19
CA VAL A 226 -6.69 -2.33 7.72
C VAL A 226 -7.27 -1.42 8.82
N SER A 227 -7.02 -1.70 10.11
CA SER A 227 -7.51 -0.86 11.21
C SER A 227 -6.64 0.36 11.53
N ILE A 228 -5.44 0.42 10.95
CA ILE A 228 -4.46 1.48 11.20
C ILE A 228 -4.04 2.26 9.94
N ILE A 229 -4.60 1.95 8.77
CA ILE A 229 -4.32 2.67 7.53
C ILE A 229 -4.57 4.17 7.65
N SER A 230 -3.77 4.94 6.95
CA SER A 230 -3.84 6.40 6.94
C SER A 230 -4.97 6.92 6.04
N ASP A 231 -5.41 8.15 6.28
CA ASP A 231 -6.35 8.84 5.38
C ASP A 231 -5.71 9.12 4.00
N GLU A 232 -4.38 9.21 3.93
CA GLU A 232 -3.64 9.42 2.67
C GLU A 232 -3.69 8.17 1.81
N PHE A 233 -3.26 7.01 2.34
CA PHE A 233 -3.41 5.70 1.71
C PHE A 233 -4.84 5.43 1.29
N ALA A 234 -5.82 5.66 2.18
CA ALA A 234 -7.23 5.38 1.90
C ALA A 234 -7.81 6.20 0.72
N SER A 235 -7.13 7.29 0.32
CA SER A 235 -7.55 8.13 -0.81
C SER A 235 -6.86 7.78 -2.14
N LEU A 236 -5.87 6.89 -2.09
CA LEU A 236 -5.20 6.36 -3.28
C LEU A 236 -6.08 5.31 -3.97
N ASP A 237 -5.68 4.98 -5.18
CA ASP A 237 -6.22 3.95 -6.06
C ASP A 237 -4.97 3.25 -6.63
N CYS A 238 -4.51 2.22 -5.91
CA CYS A 238 -3.18 1.64 -6.12
C CYS A 238 -3.09 0.77 -7.37
N ASP A 239 -4.14 0.00 -7.65
CA ASP A 239 -4.22 -0.86 -8.83
C ASP A 239 -4.85 -0.17 -10.06
N GLY A 240 -5.45 1.01 -9.86
CA GLY A 240 -5.99 1.85 -10.92
C GLY A 240 -7.35 1.38 -11.44
N ASP A 241 -8.08 0.59 -10.67
CA ASP A 241 -9.42 0.11 -11.02
C ASP A 241 -10.51 1.19 -10.90
N GLY A 242 -10.17 2.38 -10.39
CA GLY A 242 -11.11 3.48 -10.21
C GLY A 242 -11.86 3.48 -8.86
N VAL A 243 -11.61 2.51 -7.99
CA VAL A 243 -12.03 2.43 -6.59
C VAL A 243 -10.87 2.93 -5.73
N THR A 244 -11.17 3.51 -4.57
CA THR A 244 -10.10 3.95 -3.65
C THR A 244 -9.80 2.86 -2.64
N ASN A 245 -8.55 2.73 -2.19
CA ASN A 245 -8.15 1.73 -1.21
C ASN A 245 -9.05 1.74 0.05
N GLY A 246 -9.54 2.92 0.45
CA GLY A 246 -10.48 3.07 1.56
C GLY A 246 -11.88 2.52 1.28
N ASP A 247 -12.39 2.66 0.05
CA ASP A 247 -13.65 2.04 -0.37
C ASP A 247 -13.49 0.51 -0.53
N GLU A 248 -12.34 0.06 -1.02
CA GLU A 248 -12.03 -1.37 -1.13
C GLU A 248 -11.93 -2.08 0.22
N ALA A 249 -11.31 -1.43 1.21
CA ALA A 249 -11.30 -1.94 2.59
C ALA A 249 -12.72 -2.08 3.17
N ILE A 250 -13.69 -1.27 2.71
CA ILE A 250 -15.10 -1.36 3.10
C ILE A 250 -15.82 -2.48 2.34
N ASP A 251 -15.55 -2.60 1.05
CA ASP A 251 -16.19 -3.56 0.15
C ASP A 251 -15.61 -4.97 0.29
N GLY A 252 -14.39 -5.08 0.85
CA GLY A 252 -13.65 -6.31 1.03
C GLY A 252 -12.99 -6.82 -0.25
N THR A 253 -12.60 -5.89 -1.13
CA THR A 253 -11.81 -6.11 -2.34
C THR A 253 -10.32 -5.84 -2.08
N ASP A 254 -9.44 -6.20 -3.02
CA ASP A 254 -7.98 -6.16 -2.87
C ASP A 254 -7.37 -4.95 -3.61
N PRO A 255 -6.80 -3.95 -2.90
CA PRO A 255 -6.24 -2.73 -3.50
C PRO A 255 -5.05 -2.90 -4.43
N ASN A 256 -4.54 -4.11 -4.57
CA ASN A 256 -3.44 -4.46 -5.47
C ASN A 256 -3.88 -5.42 -6.59
N ASP A 257 -5.17 -5.70 -6.74
CA ASP A 257 -5.74 -6.54 -7.78
C ASP A 257 -6.90 -5.82 -8.49
N PHE A 258 -6.58 -5.17 -9.62
CA PHE A 258 -7.53 -4.37 -10.39
C PHE A 258 -8.74 -5.15 -10.94
N CYS A 259 -8.75 -6.49 -10.83
CA CYS A 259 -9.90 -7.32 -11.19
C CYS A 259 -10.76 -7.72 -9.99
N ASP A 260 -10.30 -7.51 -8.76
CA ASP A 260 -11.11 -7.65 -7.55
C ASP A 260 -11.66 -6.28 -7.18
N TYR A 261 -12.82 -5.91 -7.73
CA TYR A 261 -13.41 -4.59 -7.47
C TYR A 261 -14.93 -4.62 -7.41
N LEU A 262 -15.53 -3.56 -6.85
CA LEU A 262 -16.97 -3.36 -6.91
C LEU A 262 -17.30 -2.21 -7.87
N ALA A 263 -17.86 -2.52 -9.05
CA ALA A 263 -18.21 -1.51 -10.07
C ALA A 263 -19.11 -0.36 -9.56
N SER A 264 -19.90 -0.56 -8.48
CA SER A 264 -20.69 0.51 -7.89
C SER A 264 -19.90 1.53 -7.05
N SER A 265 -18.65 1.20 -6.72
CA SER A 265 -17.73 1.98 -5.89
C SER A 265 -16.63 2.67 -6.70
N GLN A 266 -16.60 2.46 -8.02
CA GLN A 266 -15.73 3.22 -8.93
C GLN A 266 -16.13 4.70 -8.92
N THR A 267 -15.31 5.53 -8.29
CA THR A 267 -15.57 6.98 -8.12
C THR A 267 -14.44 7.86 -8.64
N VAL A 268 -13.27 7.28 -8.89
CA VAL A 268 -12.13 7.95 -9.51
C VAL A 268 -11.92 7.44 -10.95
N SER A 269 -10.87 7.88 -11.63
CA SER A 269 -10.64 7.54 -13.04
C SER A 269 -9.79 6.29 -13.12
N THR A 270 -10.17 5.34 -13.95
CA THR A 270 -9.42 4.11 -14.20
C THR A 270 -8.07 4.37 -14.89
N SER A 271 -7.14 3.43 -14.72
CA SER A 271 -5.83 3.42 -15.34
C SER A 271 -5.84 2.77 -16.73
N GLU A 272 -4.80 3.03 -17.53
CA GLU A 272 -4.63 2.35 -18.83
C GLU A 272 -4.37 0.83 -18.66
N GLU A 273 -3.87 0.40 -17.50
CA GLU A 273 -3.65 -1.01 -17.22
C GLU A 273 -4.98 -1.74 -17.00
N PHE A 274 -5.84 -1.20 -16.13
CA PHE A 274 -7.21 -1.67 -15.94
C PHE A 274 -8.00 -1.64 -17.25
N ASP A 275 -7.97 -0.53 -17.99
CA ASP A 275 -8.76 -0.37 -19.23
C ASP A 275 -8.43 -1.45 -20.28
N ASN A 276 -7.16 -1.87 -20.36
CA ASN A 276 -6.70 -2.88 -21.31
C ASN A 276 -6.72 -4.31 -20.75
N ALA A 277 -6.99 -4.48 -19.46
CA ALA A 277 -7.12 -5.79 -18.84
C ALA A 277 -8.41 -6.49 -19.29
N ASP A 278 -8.44 -7.80 -19.06
CA ASP A 278 -9.56 -8.70 -19.31
C ASP A 278 -9.78 -9.45 -17.99
N CYS A 279 -10.66 -8.90 -17.15
CA CYS A 279 -10.80 -9.36 -15.77
C CYS A 279 -11.61 -10.63 -15.61
N ASP A 280 -12.54 -10.90 -16.51
CA ASP A 280 -13.34 -12.11 -16.49
C ASP A 280 -12.80 -13.22 -17.40
N GLY A 281 -11.81 -12.90 -18.23
CA GLY A 281 -11.04 -13.84 -19.04
C GLY A 281 -11.71 -14.23 -20.34
N ASP A 282 -12.69 -13.45 -20.80
CA ASP A 282 -13.45 -13.71 -22.01
C ASP A 282 -12.76 -13.22 -23.31
N SER A 283 -11.59 -12.58 -23.19
CA SER A 283 -10.75 -11.91 -24.22
C SER A 283 -11.19 -10.52 -24.68
N VAL A 284 -12.22 -9.95 -24.08
CA VAL A 284 -12.66 -8.58 -24.31
C VAL A 284 -12.07 -7.72 -23.19
N SER A 285 -11.47 -6.59 -23.55
CA SER A 285 -10.90 -5.69 -22.54
C SER A 285 -12.00 -4.93 -21.80
N ASN A 286 -11.77 -4.60 -20.52
CA ASN A 286 -12.69 -3.84 -19.67
C ASN A 286 -13.25 -2.57 -20.34
N VAL A 287 -12.41 -1.79 -21.03
CA VAL A 287 -12.85 -0.55 -21.73
C VAL A 287 -13.75 -0.85 -22.93
N GLN A 288 -13.52 -1.97 -23.61
CA GLN A 288 -14.33 -2.36 -24.77
C GLN A 288 -15.71 -2.81 -24.31
N GLU A 289 -15.79 -3.50 -23.19
CA GLU A 289 -17.05 -3.87 -22.56
C GLU A 289 -17.84 -2.67 -22.04
N GLU A 290 -17.18 -1.67 -21.47
CA GLU A 290 -17.86 -0.42 -21.10
C GLU A 290 -18.48 0.26 -22.34
N ILE A 291 -17.76 0.25 -23.48
CA ILE A 291 -18.25 0.79 -24.76
C ILE A 291 -19.47 -0.01 -25.26
N ASP A 292 -19.44 -1.34 -25.11
CA ASP A 292 -20.50 -2.24 -25.54
C ASP A 292 -21.68 -2.30 -24.56
N GLY A 293 -21.48 -1.84 -23.33
CA GLY A 293 -22.43 -1.90 -22.22
C GLY A 293 -22.56 -3.31 -21.64
N THR A 294 -21.48 -4.09 -21.67
CA THR A 294 -21.34 -5.41 -21.04
C THR A 294 -20.63 -5.29 -19.69
N ASP A 295 -20.33 -6.41 -19.01
CA ASP A 295 -19.95 -6.41 -17.59
C ASP A 295 -18.59 -7.07 -17.41
N PRO A 296 -17.51 -6.31 -17.13
CA PRO A 296 -16.14 -6.84 -17.08
C PRO A 296 -15.81 -7.82 -15.95
N GLN A 297 -16.80 -8.15 -15.12
CA GLN A 297 -16.69 -9.18 -14.09
C GLN A 297 -17.57 -10.40 -14.39
N ASP A 298 -18.37 -10.38 -15.46
CA ASP A 298 -19.22 -11.49 -15.86
C ASP A 298 -18.75 -12.07 -17.21
N PRO A 299 -18.03 -13.20 -17.19
CA PRO A 299 -17.45 -13.80 -18.40
C PRO A 299 -18.48 -14.27 -19.44
N CYS A 300 -19.77 -14.23 -19.13
CA CYS A 300 -20.87 -14.50 -20.05
C CYS A 300 -21.59 -13.24 -20.55
N SER A 301 -21.12 -12.05 -20.17
CA SER A 301 -21.64 -10.74 -20.54
C SER A 301 -20.65 -10.05 -21.46
N PHE A 302 -20.76 -10.29 -22.77
CA PHE A 302 -19.83 -9.72 -23.75
C PHE A 302 -20.44 -9.56 -25.16
N ASP A 303 -19.80 -8.75 -26.01
CA ASP A 303 -20.10 -8.70 -27.45
C ASP A 303 -19.11 -9.61 -28.22
N PHE A 304 -19.61 -10.74 -28.69
CA PHE A 304 -18.83 -11.73 -29.45
C PHE A 304 -18.14 -11.14 -30.70
N ASN A 305 -18.57 -9.99 -31.22
CA ASN A 305 -17.90 -9.33 -32.34
C ASN A 305 -16.54 -8.72 -31.98
N ASN A 306 -16.30 -8.45 -30.69
CA ASN A 306 -15.07 -7.89 -30.16
C ASN A 306 -14.17 -8.94 -29.48
N GLN A 307 -14.64 -10.17 -29.39
CA GLN A 307 -13.91 -11.29 -28.81
C GLN A 307 -12.78 -11.80 -29.73
N ASP A 308 -11.64 -12.18 -29.15
CA ASP A 308 -10.59 -12.96 -29.80
C ASP A 308 -10.41 -14.30 -29.08
N LEU A 309 -11.09 -15.34 -29.58
CA LEU A 309 -11.04 -16.71 -29.04
C LEU A 309 -9.62 -17.29 -28.92
N SER A 310 -8.60 -16.71 -29.58
CA SER A 310 -7.22 -17.15 -29.41
C SER A 310 -6.56 -16.63 -28.12
N LEU A 311 -7.20 -15.66 -27.47
CA LEU A 311 -6.78 -15.03 -26.22
C LEU A 311 -7.67 -15.39 -25.03
N ALA A 312 -8.85 -15.97 -25.26
CA ALA A 312 -9.77 -16.39 -24.19
C ALA A 312 -9.14 -17.41 -23.23
N THR A 313 -9.49 -17.31 -21.95
CA THR A 313 -8.91 -18.13 -20.86
C THR A 313 -9.44 -19.57 -20.84
N GLU A 314 -8.73 -20.47 -20.14
CA GLU A 314 -9.21 -21.84 -19.93
C GLU A 314 -10.47 -21.87 -19.04
N GLU A 315 -10.57 -20.92 -18.12
CA GLU A 315 -11.72 -20.68 -17.25
C GLU A 315 -12.96 -20.34 -18.08
N TRP A 316 -12.87 -19.36 -18.98
CA TRP A 316 -13.95 -19.00 -19.88
C TRP A 316 -14.37 -20.16 -20.79
N LEU A 317 -13.41 -20.90 -21.35
CA LEU A 317 -13.69 -22.07 -22.19
C LEU A 317 -14.42 -23.19 -21.44
N ALA A 318 -14.33 -23.22 -20.11
CA ALA A 318 -14.99 -24.20 -19.25
C ALA A 318 -16.37 -23.74 -18.74
N LEU A 319 -16.85 -22.56 -19.14
CA LEU A 319 -18.20 -22.08 -18.87
C LEU A 319 -19.22 -22.59 -19.89
N ASP A 320 -20.49 -22.50 -19.54
CA ASP A 320 -21.67 -22.82 -20.36
C ASP A 320 -22.55 -21.56 -20.37
N CYS A 321 -22.13 -20.57 -21.16
CA CYS A 321 -22.71 -19.22 -21.08
C CYS A 321 -24.14 -19.15 -21.62
N ASP A 322 -24.49 -20.00 -22.57
CA ASP A 322 -25.83 -20.09 -23.12
C ASP A 322 -26.74 -21.05 -22.32
N GLY A 323 -26.17 -21.90 -21.46
CA GLY A 323 -26.88 -22.78 -20.54
C GLY A 323 -27.49 -24.01 -21.23
N ASP A 324 -26.94 -24.41 -22.36
CA ASP A 324 -27.45 -25.53 -23.16
C ASP A 324 -26.88 -26.90 -22.72
N GLY A 325 -25.85 -26.88 -21.85
CA GLY A 325 -25.18 -28.04 -21.27
C GLY A 325 -23.88 -28.44 -21.95
N PHE A 326 -23.39 -27.67 -22.93
CA PHE A 326 -22.04 -27.75 -23.47
C PHE A 326 -21.17 -26.60 -22.99
N LEU A 327 -19.86 -26.80 -23.06
CA LEU A 327 -18.91 -25.78 -22.66
C LEU A 327 -18.57 -24.90 -23.85
N ASN A 328 -18.27 -23.62 -23.62
CA ASN A 328 -17.89 -22.67 -24.66
C ASN A 328 -16.76 -23.23 -25.56
N GLY A 329 -15.76 -23.87 -24.95
CA GLY A 329 -14.64 -24.47 -25.68
C GLY A 329 -14.95 -25.74 -26.48
N ASP A 330 -16.10 -26.38 -26.25
CA ASP A 330 -16.55 -27.54 -27.02
C ASP A 330 -17.25 -27.12 -28.33
N GLU A 331 -17.71 -25.86 -28.43
CA GLU A 331 -18.51 -25.34 -29.57
C GLU A 331 -18.01 -23.97 -30.10
N PRO A 332 -16.71 -23.79 -30.43
CA PRO A 332 -16.14 -22.49 -30.79
C PRO A 332 -16.48 -21.99 -32.21
N ALA A 333 -17.29 -22.72 -32.97
CA ALA A 333 -17.55 -22.44 -34.38
C ALA A 333 -18.99 -21.92 -34.61
N ASP A 334 -19.27 -21.51 -35.85
CA ASP A 334 -20.63 -21.15 -36.31
C ASP A 334 -21.05 -22.21 -37.34
N GLU A 335 -21.64 -23.29 -36.84
CA GLU A 335 -21.88 -24.51 -37.60
C GLU A 335 -22.98 -24.29 -38.64
N ASN A 336 -23.86 -23.33 -38.35
CA ASN A 336 -25.04 -23.03 -39.12
C ASN A 336 -24.89 -21.80 -40.05
N ASP A 337 -23.72 -21.16 -40.02
CA ASP A 337 -23.26 -20.04 -40.87
C ASP A 337 -24.24 -18.85 -40.80
N ASN A 338 -24.81 -18.60 -39.61
CA ASN A 338 -25.74 -17.48 -39.39
C ASN A 338 -25.03 -16.20 -38.90
N GLY A 339 -23.72 -16.28 -38.63
CA GLY A 339 -22.88 -15.20 -38.13
C GLY A 339 -22.84 -15.08 -36.61
N ILE A 340 -23.39 -16.04 -35.87
CA ILE A 340 -23.41 -16.12 -34.42
C ILE A 340 -22.70 -17.44 -34.04
N PRO A 341 -21.63 -17.39 -33.24
CA PRO A 341 -20.99 -18.60 -32.76
C PRO A 341 -21.90 -19.45 -31.88
N ASP A 342 -21.69 -20.76 -31.89
CA ASP A 342 -22.56 -21.73 -31.23
C ASP A 342 -22.52 -21.62 -29.69
N TYR A 343 -21.38 -21.24 -29.09
CA TYR A 343 -21.23 -21.04 -27.63
C TYR A 343 -22.07 -19.90 -27.02
N ILE A 344 -22.82 -19.15 -27.84
CA ILE A 344 -23.80 -18.17 -27.39
C ILE A 344 -25.24 -18.53 -27.86
N GLU A 345 -25.44 -19.71 -28.46
CA GLU A 345 -26.71 -20.16 -29.02
C GLU A 345 -27.30 -21.38 -28.27
N THR A 346 -28.22 -21.12 -27.32
CA THR A 346 -29.00 -22.13 -26.53
C THR A 346 -29.62 -23.34 -27.26
N ASN A 347 -29.64 -23.34 -28.60
CA ASN A 347 -30.28 -24.38 -29.42
C ASN A 347 -29.39 -24.82 -30.58
N ASN A 348 -28.08 -24.95 -30.36
CA ASN A 348 -27.19 -25.47 -31.39
C ASN A 348 -27.63 -26.88 -31.87
N GLY A 349 -27.73 -27.05 -33.19
CA GLY A 349 -28.18 -28.29 -33.82
C GLY A 349 -27.08 -29.35 -33.91
N ASP A 350 -27.38 -30.53 -34.45
CA ASP A 350 -26.33 -31.51 -34.83
C ASP A 350 -25.72 -31.11 -36.20
N PRO A 351 -24.47 -30.65 -36.26
CA PRO A 351 -23.85 -30.15 -37.50
C PRO A 351 -23.61 -31.24 -38.55
N ASP A 352 -23.54 -32.51 -38.13
CA ASP A 352 -23.45 -33.65 -39.05
C ASP A 352 -24.83 -34.00 -39.65
N SER A 353 -25.92 -33.45 -39.11
CA SER A 353 -27.26 -33.62 -39.67
C SER A 353 -27.49 -32.68 -40.88
N PRO A 354 -28.02 -33.16 -42.01
CA PRO A 354 -28.27 -32.37 -43.22
C PRO A 354 -29.14 -31.11 -43.08
N ASP A 355 -29.88 -31.00 -41.97
CA ASP A 355 -30.73 -29.84 -41.66
C ASP A 355 -30.39 -29.23 -40.29
N ASN A 356 -29.20 -29.51 -39.74
CA ASN A 356 -28.73 -29.09 -38.41
C ASN A 356 -29.77 -29.33 -37.29
N LEU A 357 -30.29 -30.57 -37.20
CA LEU A 357 -31.32 -30.93 -36.23
C LEU A 357 -30.89 -32.20 -35.52
N ASP A 358 -30.68 -32.10 -34.21
CA ASP A 358 -30.52 -33.27 -33.34
C ASP A 358 -31.88 -33.66 -32.74
N ILE A 359 -32.23 -34.94 -32.81
CA ILE A 359 -33.51 -35.45 -32.32
C ILE A 359 -33.29 -36.54 -31.29
N PHE A 360 -33.42 -36.18 -30.01
CA PHE A 360 -33.28 -37.12 -28.91
C PHE A 360 -34.43 -38.12 -28.87
N ASP A 361 -34.13 -39.41 -29.01
CA ASP A 361 -35.15 -40.46 -29.07
C ASP A 361 -35.72 -40.87 -27.69
N ILE A 362 -35.41 -40.13 -26.63
CA ILE A 362 -35.84 -40.38 -25.25
C ILE A 362 -36.31 -39.09 -24.56
N MET A 363 -37.31 -39.22 -23.68
CA MET A 363 -37.71 -38.17 -22.73
C MET A 363 -38.02 -38.79 -21.35
N THR A 364 -37.76 -38.03 -20.29
CA THR A 364 -37.96 -38.41 -18.88
C THR A 364 -38.88 -37.45 -18.14
N PRO A 365 -40.19 -37.36 -18.48
CA PRO A 365 -41.14 -36.44 -17.84
C PRO A 365 -41.46 -36.83 -16.38
N ASN A 366 -40.53 -36.56 -15.47
CA ASN A 366 -40.58 -36.84 -14.03
C ASN A 366 -40.66 -35.55 -13.18
N GLY A 367 -40.41 -34.37 -13.76
CA GLY A 367 -40.48 -33.08 -13.12
C GLY A 367 -39.19 -32.62 -12.43
N ASP A 368 -38.03 -33.18 -12.80
CA ASP A 368 -36.72 -32.75 -12.30
C ASP A 368 -36.09 -31.61 -13.12
N GLY A 369 -36.74 -31.18 -14.21
CA GLY A 369 -36.26 -30.14 -15.11
C GLY A 369 -35.42 -30.67 -16.29
N LEU A 370 -34.97 -31.93 -16.25
CA LEU A 370 -34.09 -32.52 -17.26
C LEU A 370 -34.87 -33.46 -18.18
N ASN A 371 -34.81 -33.20 -19.50
CA ASN A 371 -35.50 -34.02 -20.51
C ASN A 371 -37.01 -34.25 -20.23
N ASP A 372 -37.64 -33.29 -19.53
CA ASP A 372 -39.07 -33.32 -19.18
C ASP A 372 -39.99 -33.12 -20.39
N VAL A 373 -39.41 -32.67 -21.51
CA VAL A 373 -40.06 -32.45 -22.80
C VAL A 373 -39.35 -33.26 -23.88
N PHE A 374 -40.00 -33.45 -25.03
CA PHE A 374 -39.32 -33.99 -26.20
C PHE A 374 -38.49 -32.88 -26.85
N VAL A 375 -37.17 -32.97 -26.72
CA VAL A 375 -36.19 -31.98 -27.21
C VAL A 375 -35.80 -32.30 -28.65
N ILE A 376 -35.77 -31.29 -29.50
CA ILE A 376 -35.31 -31.33 -30.88
C ILE A 376 -34.44 -30.09 -31.06
N ARG A 377 -33.11 -30.23 -30.98
CA ARG A 377 -32.18 -29.10 -31.12
C ARG A 377 -32.15 -28.57 -32.55
N GLY A 378 -31.89 -27.27 -32.70
CA GLY A 378 -31.93 -26.55 -33.98
C GLY A 378 -33.32 -26.34 -34.59
N LEU A 379 -34.42 -26.78 -33.93
CA LEU A 379 -35.77 -26.71 -34.50
C LEU A 379 -36.31 -25.29 -34.58
N GLU A 380 -35.79 -24.40 -33.75
CA GLU A 380 -36.10 -22.98 -33.65
C GLU A 380 -35.87 -22.26 -34.98
N GLN A 381 -34.88 -22.71 -35.75
CA GLN A 381 -34.60 -22.24 -37.12
C GLN A 381 -35.75 -22.51 -38.09
N TYR A 382 -36.68 -23.39 -37.72
CA TYR A 382 -37.81 -23.81 -38.54
C TYR A 382 -39.16 -23.51 -37.84
N PRO A 383 -39.54 -22.23 -37.67
CA PRO A 383 -40.77 -21.85 -36.95
C PRO A 383 -42.04 -22.37 -37.64
N ASN A 384 -41.97 -22.61 -38.95
CA ASN A 384 -43.01 -23.28 -39.73
C ASN A 384 -42.84 -24.80 -39.68
N ASN A 385 -42.91 -25.38 -38.48
CA ASN A 385 -42.90 -26.82 -38.26
C ASN A 385 -44.24 -27.33 -37.72
N THR A 386 -44.47 -28.64 -37.85
CA THR A 386 -45.59 -29.35 -37.24
C THR A 386 -45.05 -30.62 -36.62
N LEU A 387 -45.26 -30.81 -35.31
CA LEU A 387 -44.93 -32.05 -34.63
C LEU A 387 -46.19 -32.89 -34.39
N LYS A 388 -46.13 -34.17 -34.76
CA LYS A 388 -47.17 -35.18 -34.48
C LYS A 388 -46.56 -36.36 -33.72
N ILE A 389 -47.23 -36.82 -32.67
CA ILE A 389 -46.78 -38.00 -31.90
C ILE A 389 -47.88 -39.05 -31.91
N TYR A 390 -47.48 -40.29 -32.11
CA TYR A 390 -48.33 -41.47 -32.23
C TYR A 390 -47.94 -42.51 -31.19
N ASN A 391 -48.93 -43.21 -30.64
CA ASN A 391 -48.68 -44.40 -29.84
C ASN A 391 -48.35 -45.61 -30.72
N ARG A 392 -47.95 -46.74 -30.10
CA ARG A 392 -47.62 -48.00 -30.80
C ARG A 392 -48.71 -48.59 -31.71
N TRP A 393 -49.96 -48.13 -31.60
CA TRP A 393 -51.07 -48.57 -32.46
C TRP A 393 -51.36 -47.59 -33.60
N GLY A 394 -50.53 -46.57 -33.79
CA GLY A 394 -50.71 -45.54 -34.82
C GLY A 394 -51.78 -44.50 -34.48
N VAL A 395 -52.23 -44.43 -33.23
CA VAL A 395 -53.19 -43.40 -32.80
C VAL A 395 -52.41 -42.14 -32.41
N LYS A 396 -52.77 -41.01 -33.03
CA LYS A 396 -52.17 -39.71 -32.73
C LYS A 396 -52.56 -39.25 -31.32
N VAL A 397 -51.55 -39.02 -30.49
CA VAL A 397 -51.69 -38.62 -29.09
C VAL A 397 -51.38 -37.14 -28.87
N TYR A 398 -50.62 -36.51 -29.76
CA TYR A 398 -50.24 -35.09 -29.71
C TYR A 398 -50.06 -34.53 -31.13
N GLU A 399 -50.41 -33.27 -31.34
CA GLU A 399 -50.20 -32.53 -32.59
C GLU A 399 -50.15 -31.03 -32.30
N VAL A 400 -49.11 -30.35 -32.77
CA VAL A 400 -49.01 -28.90 -32.67
C VAL A 400 -48.25 -28.32 -33.86
N ASP A 401 -48.63 -27.11 -34.26
CA ASP A 401 -47.90 -26.28 -35.22
C ASP A 401 -46.99 -25.28 -34.47
N GLY A 402 -45.75 -25.15 -34.94
CA GLY A 402 -44.68 -24.38 -34.31
C GLY A 402 -44.21 -25.03 -33.01
N TYR A 403 -43.85 -26.32 -33.05
CA TYR A 403 -43.23 -27.00 -31.90
C TYR A 403 -41.90 -26.33 -31.53
N GLY A 404 -41.60 -26.25 -30.24
CA GLY A 404 -40.43 -25.51 -29.71
C GLY A 404 -40.69 -24.02 -29.49
N GLN A 405 -41.78 -23.47 -30.04
CA GLN A 405 -42.10 -22.04 -29.98
C GLN A 405 -43.23 -21.76 -28.97
N ASP A 406 -43.25 -20.56 -28.36
CA ASP A 406 -44.33 -20.10 -27.46
C ASP A 406 -44.71 -21.10 -26.33
N GLY A 407 -43.72 -21.85 -25.81
CA GLY A 407 -43.96 -22.86 -24.76
C GLY A 407 -44.66 -24.14 -25.24
N LYS A 408 -44.76 -24.37 -26.55
CA LYS A 408 -45.38 -25.56 -27.16
C LYS A 408 -44.45 -26.76 -27.11
N PHE A 409 -44.48 -27.46 -25.98
CA PHE A 409 -43.67 -28.64 -25.73
C PHE A 409 -44.51 -29.87 -25.39
N PHE A 410 -44.10 -31.03 -25.89
CA PHE A 410 -44.75 -32.28 -25.57
C PHE A 410 -44.22 -32.79 -24.24
N ARG A 411 -45.09 -32.80 -23.22
CA ARG A 411 -44.75 -33.17 -21.83
C ARG A 411 -45.20 -34.60 -21.46
N GLY A 412 -45.35 -35.47 -22.46
CA GLY A 412 -45.84 -36.83 -22.26
C GLY A 412 -47.31 -36.91 -21.83
N VAL A 413 -48.13 -35.92 -22.21
CA VAL A 413 -49.58 -35.88 -21.97
C VAL A 413 -50.29 -35.88 -23.32
N SER A 414 -51.42 -36.58 -23.42
CA SER A 414 -52.14 -36.70 -24.69
C SER A 414 -53.22 -35.62 -24.87
N GLU A 415 -53.18 -34.97 -26.02
CA GLU A 415 -54.15 -33.96 -26.47
C GLU A 415 -55.11 -34.49 -27.56
N GLY A 416 -55.02 -35.78 -27.88
CA GLY A 416 -55.83 -36.42 -28.92
C GLY A 416 -57.34 -36.41 -28.62
N ARG A 417 -58.18 -36.36 -29.66
CA ARG A 417 -59.66 -36.29 -29.58
C ARG A 417 -60.38 -37.45 -28.83
N VAL A 418 -59.65 -38.45 -28.33
CA VAL A 418 -60.20 -39.67 -27.68
C VAL A 418 -59.67 -39.87 -26.24
N THR A 419 -59.00 -38.88 -25.65
CA THR A 419 -58.66 -38.95 -24.22
C THR A 419 -59.87 -38.64 -23.36
N ILE A 420 -60.26 -39.61 -22.53
CA ILE A 420 -61.34 -39.46 -21.53
C ILE A 420 -60.91 -38.52 -20.39
N ASN A 421 -59.60 -38.27 -20.24
CA ASN A 421 -59.00 -37.26 -19.35
C ASN A 421 -57.79 -36.61 -20.04
N LYS A 422 -57.82 -35.28 -20.21
CA LYS A 422 -56.68 -34.50 -20.73
C LYS A 422 -55.48 -34.47 -19.78
N ASP A 423 -55.69 -34.81 -18.51
CA ASP A 423 -54.65 -34.77 -17.47
C ASP A 423 -53.95 -36.12 -17.25
N GLU A 424 -54.30 -37.15 -18.05
CA GLU A 424 -53.72 -38.47 -17.90
C GLU A 424 -52.38 -38.58 -18.63
N LYS A 425 -51.31 -38.59 -17.82
CA LYS A 425 -49.95 -38.84 -18.23
C LYS A 425 -49.85 -40.14 -19.06
N LEU A 426 -49.32 -40.07 -20.29
CA LEU A 426 -49.19 -41.22 -21.20
C LEU A 426 -48.36 -42.37 -20.57
N PRO A 427 -48.67 -43.65 -20.77
CA PRO A 427 -47.86 -44.74 -20.20
C PRO A 427 -46.39 -44.72 -20.65
N VAL A 428 -45.49 -45.23 -19.80
CA VAL A 428 -44.09 -45.52 -20.18
C VAL A 428 -44.08 -46.48 -21.37
N GLY A 429 -43.26 -46.17 -22.38
CA GLY A 429 -43.16 -46.99 -23.58
C GLY A 429 -42.70 -46.22 -24.81
N THR A 430 -42.63 -46.92 -25.93
CA THR A 430 -42.23 -46.37 -27.22
C THR A 430 -43.42 -45.75 -27.94
N TYR A 431 -43.23 -44.51 -28.36
CA TYR A 431 -44.05 -43.69 -29.22
C TYR A 431 -43.29 -43.43 -30.53
N TYR A 432 -43.95 -42.79 -31.48
CA TYR A 432 -43.36 -42.43 -32.75
C TYR A 432 -43.67 -40.98 -33.05
N TYR A 433 -42.66 -40.20 -33.40
CA TYR A 433 -42.84 -38.81 -33.82
C TYR A 433 -42.81 -38.72 -35.35
N VAL A 434 -43.50 -37.71 -35.86
CA VAL A 434 -43.38 -37.21 -37.23
C VAL A 434 -43.23 -35.71 -37.12
N LEU A 435 -42.05 -35.22 -37.49
CA LEU A 435 -41.72 -33.81 -37.57
C LEU A 435 -41.77 -33.39 -39.03
N GLU A 436 -42.58 -32.39 -39.35
CA GLU A 436 -42.66 -31.77 -40.67
C GLU A 436 -42.19 -30.32 -40.55
N TYR A 437 -41.27 -29.87 -41.40
CA TYR A 437 -40.78 -28.49 -41.39
C TYR A 437 -40.41 -28.03 -42.80
N VAL A 438 -40.23 -26.72 -42.97
CA VAL A 438 -39.71 -26.12 -44.20
C VAL A 438 -38.26 -25.74 -43.95
N ASN A 439 -37.32 -26.39 -44.63
CA ASN A 439 -35.90 -26.11 -44.42
C ASN A 439 -35.45 -24.79 -45.07
N SER A 440 -34.20 -24.38 -44.85
CA SER A 440 -33.61 -23.12 -45.34
C SER A 440 -33.72 -22.96 -46.87
N ALA A 441 -33.73 -24.05 -47.63
CA ALA A 441 -33.94 -24.06 -49.08
C ALA A 441 -35.42 -23.93 -49.52
N GLY A 442 -36.35 -23.72 -48.58
CA GLY A 442 -37.80 -23.63 -48.83
C GLY A 442 -38.47 -24.98 -49.14
N LYS A 443 -37.78 -26.10 -48.92
CA LYS A 443 -38.29 -27.45 -49.19
C LYS A 443 -38.98 -28.00 -47.95
N ARG A 444 -40.15 -28.63 -48.14
CA ARG A 444 -40.80 -29.40 -47.07
C ARG A 444 -40.01 -30.69 -46.80
N VAL A 445 -39.55 -30.84 -45.56
CA VAL A 445 -38.85 -32.01 -45.05
C VAL A 445 -39.75 -32.70 -44.01
N SER A 446 -39.65 -34.03 -43.94
CA SER A 446 -40.34 -34.83 -42.94
C SER A 446 -39.37 -35.84 -42.34
N LYS A 447 -39.14 -35.72 -41.03
CA LYS A 447 -38.35 -36.66 -40.22
C LYS A 447 -39.32 -37.46 -39.34
N ALA A 448 -39.04 -38.75 -39.14
CA ALA A 448 -39.84 -39.62 -38.29
C ALA A 448 -38.95 -40.65 -37.60
N GLY A 449 -39.26 -40.95 -36.35
CA GLY A 449 -38.45 -41.83 -35.53
C GLY A 449 -39.18 -42.32 -34.28
N PRO A 450 -38.56 -43.22 -33.52
CA PRO A 450 -39.06 -43.60 -32.21
C PRO A 450 -38.87 -42.45 -31.20
N LEU A 451 -39.74 -42.40 -30.20
CA LEU A 451 -39.61 -41.58 -29.01
C LEU A 451 -39.95 -42.45 -27.79
N TYR A 452 -39.00 -42.67 -26.90
CA TYR A 452 -39.20 -43.45 -25.69
C TYR A 452 -39.54 -42.54 -24.51
N ILE A 453 -40.71 -42.77 -23.90
CA ILE A 453 -41.10 -42.07 -22.66
C ILE A 453 -40.71 -42.95 -21.48
N ASN A 454 -39.81 -42.46 -20.63
CA ASN A 454 -39.44 -43.06 -19.35
C ASN A 454 -39.92 -42.17 -18.19
N ARG A 455 -40.21 -42.73 -17.01
CA ARG A 455 -40.65 -41.96 -15.83
C ARG A 455 -40.00 -42.48 -14.56
N LYS A 456 -38.71 -42.75 -14.65
CA LYS A 456 -37.94 -43.13 -13.47
C LYS A 456 -37.55 -41.92 -12.66
#